data_AF-A0A7C7YRP1-F1
#
_entry.id   AF-A0A7C7YRP1-F1
#
_cell.length_a   1.000
_cell.length_b   1.000
_cell.length_c   1.000
_cell.angle_alpha   90.00
_cell.angle_beta   90.00
_cell.angle_gamma   90.00
#
_symmetry.space_group_name_H-M   'P 1'
#
loop_
_entity.id
_entity.type
_entity.pdbx_description
1 polymer ?
#
loop_
_entity_poly.entity_id
_entity_poly.type
_entity_poly.pdbx_seq_one_letter_code
_entity_poly.pdbx_strand_id
1 'polypeptide(L)'
;MNFSSKPVSRHCDRSILRPEIGRSRHRWILPLGLLMVLGSSGCGSPPATRTDSRSLSDSARSSSTSTQVTEESYSRAMTAGELVGFVGSRQVTVLDGGSEITTMIHNIYDAGFQVIGSYDSAGATYRFTRQGPEKLGHFDPERSFQMVSGIDSPIEFREGLQ
;
A
#
# COMPACT_ATOMS: atom_id res chain seq x y z
N MET A 1 -54.48 -10.35 44.48
CA MET A 1 -55.35 -9.98 43.34
C MET A 1 -54.47 -9.89 42.10
N ASN A 2 -54.76 -10.72 41.11
CA ASN A 2 -54.07 -10.86 39.82
C ASN A 2 -54.36 -9.70 38.87
N PHE A 3 -53.47 -9.50 37.88
CA PHE A 3 -53.66 -9.22 36.44
C PHE A 3 -52.32 -8.61 35.95
N SER A 4 -51.37 -9.36 35.36
CA SER A 4 -51.37 -10.04 34.04
C SER A 4 -51.78 -9.15 32.87
N SER A 5 -50.78 -8.67 32.12
CA SER A 5 -50.80 -8.63 30.64
C SER A 5 -49.45 -8.14 30.06
N LYS A 6 -48.65 -9.07 29.53
CA LYS A 6 -47.84 -8.89 28.30
C LYS A 6 -48.53 -9.74 27.22
N PRO A 7 -48.19 -9.66 25.91
CA PRO A 7 -47.58 -8.58 25.12
C PRO A 7 -48.45 -8.26 23.86
N VAL A 8 -48.13 -7.19 23.12
CA VAL A 8 -48.63 -7.03 21.73
C VAL A 8 -47.49 -7.23 20.75
N SER A 9 -47.55 -8.39 20.12
CA SER A 9 -46.88 -8.74 18.87
C SER A 9 -47.45 -7.91 17.72
N ARG A 10 -46.58 -7.31 16.89
CA ARG A 10 -46.86 -7.11 15.48
C ARG A 10 -45.65 -7.53 14.67
N HIS A 11 -45.74 -8.77 14.19
CA HIS A 11 -45.18 -9.18 12.92
C HIS A 11 -45.56 -8.18 11.82
N CYS A 12 -44.56 -7.64 11.13
CA CYS A 12 -44.69 -7.24 9.74
C CYS A 12 -43.64 -8.03 8.96
N ASP A 13 -44.10 -9.14 8.41
CA ASP A 13 -43.49 -9.87 7.31
C ASP A 13 -43.56 -8.97 6.06
N ARG A 14 -42.43 -8.66 5.46
CA ARG A 14 -42.40 -8.24 4.05
C ARG A 14 -41.20 -8.82 3.35
N SER A 15 -41.48 -10.00 2.85
CA SER A 15 -40.71 -10.81 1.94
C SER A 15 -40.58 -10.14 0.55
N ILE A 16 -39.43 -10.40 -0.10
CA ILE A 16 -39.21 -10.48 -1.56
C ILE A 16 -38.91 -9.15 -2.30
N LEU A 17 -37.66 -8.97 -2.73
CA LEU A 17 -37.23 -9.14 -4.14
C LEU A 17 -35.70 -9.01 -4.27
N ARG A 18 -35.05 -10.15 -4.52
CA ARG A 18 -33.72 -10.22 -5.17
C ARG A 18 -33.85 -9.77 -6.62
N PRO A 19 -32.90 -9.00 -7.16
CA PRO A 19 -32.53 -9.09 -8.55
C PRO A 19 -31.39 -10.11 -8.70
N GLU A 20 -31.75 -11.30 -9.16
CA GLU A 20 -30.85 -12.15 -9.95
C GLU A 20 -30.74 -11.59 -11.38
N ILE A 21 -29.71 -12.04 -12.09
CA ILE A 21 -29.48 -11.94 -13.54
C ILE A 21 -28.53 -10.80 -13.97
N GLY A 22 -27.29 -11.22 -14.21
CA GLY A 22 -26.28 -10.46 -14.95
C GLY A 22 -25.04 -11.26 -15.28
N ARG A 23 -25.18 -12.53 -15.71
CA ARG A 23 -24.09 -13.27 -16.37
C ARG A 23 -23.72 -12.54 -17.66
N SER A 24 -22.56 -11.90 -17.71
CA SER A 24 -21.89 -11.63 -18.99
C SER A 24 -20.51 -12.29 -18.98
N ARG A 25 -20.41 -13.37 -19.74
CA ARG A 25 -19.16 -14.00 -20.13
C ARG A 25 -18.61 -13.22 -21.32
N HIS A 26 -17.60 -12.38 -21.10
CA HIS A 26 -16.76 -11.89 -22.19
C HIS A 26 -15.37 -12.52 -22.09
N ARG A 27 -15.23 -13.63 -22.83
CA ARG A 27 -13.96 -14.17 -23.31
C ARG A 27 -13.58 -13.40 -24.56
N TRP A 28 -12.50 -12.63 -24.54
CA TRP A 28 -11.81 -12.14 -25.75
C TRP A 28 -10.30 -12.07 -25.40
N ILE A 29 -9.56 -13.14 -25.69
CA ILE A 29 -8.63 -13.29 -26.83
C ILE A 29 -7.37 -12.45 -26.66
N LEU A 30 -6.29 -13.13 -26.27
CA LEU A 30 -4.89 -12.70 -26.43
C LEU A 30 -4.57 -12.56 -27.93
N PRO A 31 -3.94 -11.46 -28.37
CA PRO A 31 -3.11 -11.50 -29.56
C PRO A 31 -1.66 -11.73 -29.12
N LEU A 32 -1.24 -12.99 -29.29
CA LEU A 32 0.13 -13.39 -29.50
C LEU A 32 0.61 -12.68 -30.79
N GLY A 33 1.54 -11.74 -30.67
CA GLY A 33 2.01 -10.90 -31.78
C GLY A 33 3.53 -10.78 -31.79
N LEU A 34 4.17 -11.85 -32.25
CA LEU A 34 5.58 -11.95 -32.63
C LEU A 34 5.92 -10.90 -33.70
N LEU A 35 6.94 -10.07 -33.50
CA LEU A 35 7.68 -9.46 -34.60
C LEU A 35 9.17 -9.38 -34.26
N MET A 36 9.92 -10.36 -34.79
CA MET A 36 11.36 -10.22 -35.00
C MET A 36 11.60 -9.20 -36.11
N VAL A 37 12.47 -8.21 -35.85
CA VAL A 37 13.24 -7.55 -36.91
C VAL A 37 14.70 -7.61 -36.52
N LEU A 38 15.39 -8.56 -37.15
CA LEU A 38 16.84 -8.54 -37.33
C LEU A 38 17.19 -7.40 -38.29
N GLY A 39 18.14 -6.57 -37.90
CA GLY A 39 18.73 -5.52 -38.74
C GLY A 39 20.15 -5.23 -38.29
N SER A 40 21.06 -6.13 -38.65
CA SER A 40 22.50 -6.00 -38.48
C SER A 40 23.11 -4.93 -39.40
N SER A 41 24.30 -4.46 -38.97
CA SER A 41 25.39 -3.80 -39.72
C SER A 41 25.31 -2.29 -39.97
N GLY A 42 26.32 -1.59 -39.45
CA GLY A 42 26.60 -0.18 -39.68
C GLY A 42 27.82 0.30 -38.89
N CYS A 43 28.98 -0.33 -39.12
CA CYS A 43 30.29 0.16 -38.67
C CYS A 43 30.68 1.37 -39.54
N GLY A 44 31.07 2.49 -38.91
CA GLY A 44 31.56 3.67 -39.62
C GLY A 44 31.90 4.82 -38.67
N SER A 45 33.17 4.89 -38.28
CA SER A 45 33.83 6.09 -37.73
C SER A 45 35.02 6.42 -38.66
N PRO A 46 35.67 7.61 -38.66
CA PRO A 46 35.43 8.91 -37.99
C PRO A 46 35.56 10.07 -39.05
N PRO A 47 35.93 11.37 -38.82
CA PRO A 47 36.86 11.96 -37.85
C PRO A 47 36.34 13.17 -37.03
N ALA A 48 37.18 13.56 -36.06
CA ALA A 48 37.00 14.62 -35.08
C ALA A 48 36.68 16.00 -35.67
N THR A 49 35.82 16.75 -35.00
CA THR A 49 35.86 18.21 -35.01
C THR A 49 35.54 18.72 -33.61
N ARG A 50 36.58 19.26 -32.98
CA ARG A 50 36.50 20.03 -31.75
C ARG A 50 35.80 21.35 -32.08
N THR A 51 34.69 21.63 -31.44
CA THR A 51 34.09 22.97 -31.46
C THR A 51 33.73 23.33 -30.02
N ASP A 52 34.64 24.08 -29.41
CA ASP A 52 34.41 24.81 -28.18
C ASP A 52 33.21 25.74 -28.39
N SER A 53 32.13 25.51 -27.64
CA SER A 53 31.14 26.57 -27.41
C SER A 53 30.32 26.28 -26.15
N ARG A 54 30.51 27.20 -25.18
CA ARG A 54 29.63 27.51 -24.03
C ARG A 54 29.38 26.41 -23.00
N SER A 55 30.03 26.57 -21.85
CA SER A 55 29.36 26.36 -20.56
C SER A 55 29.63 27.57 -19.67
N LEU A 56 28.76 28.57 -19.82
CA LEU A 56 28.54 29.57 -18.78
C LEU A 56 28.11 28.80 -17.53
N SER A 57 28.95 28.89 -16.51
CA SER A 57 28.80 28.28 -15.20
C SER A 57 27.78 29.09 -14.40
N ASP A 58 26.51 28.93 -14.75
CA ASP A 58 25.45 29.34 -13.83
C ASP A 58 25.26 28.24 -12.81
N SER A 59 25.65 28.58 -11.59
CA SER A 59 25.53 27.75 -10.39
C SER A 59 24.05 27.49 -10.13
N ALA A 60 23.51 26.44 -10.73
CA ALA A 60 22.32 25.78 -10.21
C ALA A 60 22.70 25.27 -8.82
N ARG A 61 22.33 26.04 -7.80
CA ARG A 61 22.34 25.59 -6.41
C ARG A 61 21.33 24.45 -6.33
N SER A 62 21.74 23.25 -6.71
CA SER A 62 20.98 22.03 -6.46
C SER A 62 20.79 21.96 -4.96
N SER A 63 19.57 22.24 -4.50
CA SER A 63 19.11 21.69 -3.23
C SER A 63 19.14 20.18 -3.43
N SER A 64 20.23 19.55 -2.99
CA SER A 64 20.38 18.10 -3.12
C SER A 64 19.47 17.45 -2.08
N THR A 65 18.21 17.23 -2.44
CA THR A 65 17.32 16.39 -1.64
C THR A 65 17.78 14.94 -1.79
N SER A 66 18.06 14.27 -0.68
CA SER A 66 18.49 12.86 -0.66
C SER A 66 17.63 12.09 0.33
N THR A 67 17.22 10.87 -0.04
CA THR A 67 16.41 9.99 0.83
C THR A 67 17.18 8.71 1.10
N GLN A 68 17.33 8.36 2.37
CA GLN A 68 17.87 7.10 2.83
C GLN A 68 16.75 6.27 3.46
N VAL A 69 16.72 4.98 3.17
CA VAL A 69 15.72 4.03 3.68
C VAL A 69 16.48 2.83 4.24
N THR A 70 16.20 2.47 5.49
CA THR A 70 16.82 1.28 6.11
C THR A 70 16.24 -0.01 5.55
N GLU A 71 16.92 -1.11 5.82
CA GLU A 71 16.30 -2.43 5.71
C GLU A 71 15.04 -2.51 6.58
N GLU A 72 14.06 -3.29 6.12
CA GLU A 72 12.77 -3.44 6.77
C GLU A 72 12.81 -4.64 7.72
N SER A 73 12.50 -4.40 9.00
CA SER A 73 12.28 -5.46 9.98
C SER A 73 10.81 -5.89 9.98
N TYR A 74 10.51 -7.14 10.33
CA TYR A 74 9.14 -7.66 10.24
C TYR A 74 8.64 -8.22 11.57
N SER A 75 7.33 -8.12 11.78
CA SER A 75 6.57 -8.80 12.81
C SER A 75 5.33 -9.45 12.21
N ARG A 76 4.99 -10.66 12.67
CA ARG A 76 3.72 -11.33 12.37
C ARG A 76 2.60 -10.75 13.22
N ALA A 77 1.46 -10.48 12.61
CA ALA A 77 0.22 -10.13 13.29
C ALA A 77 -0.63 -11.41 13.44
N MET A 78 -0.97 -11.75 14.68
CA MET A 78 -1.71 -12.95 15.03
C MET A 78 -3.05 -12.58 15.68
N THR A 79 -4.11 -13.33 15.39
CA THR A 79 -5.37 -13.30 16.15
C THR A 79 -5.73 -14.70 16.60
N ALA A 80 -6.06 -14.88 17.89
CA ALA A 80 -6.44 -16.19 18.43
C ALA A 80 -5.49 -17.36 18.05
N GLY A 81 -4.19 -17.08 17.84
CA GLY A 81 -3.19 -18.06 17.41
C GLY A 81 -3.05 -18.26 15.90
N GLU A 82 -3.86 -17.59 15.08
CA GLU A 82 -3.81 -17.64 13.61
C GLU A 82 -3.09 -16.42 13.03
N LEU A 83 -2.28 -16.64 12.00
CA LEU A 83 -1.60 -15.57 11.27
C LEU A 83 -2.60 -14.80 10.41
N VAL A 84 -2.67 -13.49 10.61
CA VAL A 84 -3.58 -12.61 9.84
C VAL A 84 -2.86 -11.61 8.95
N GLY A 85 -1.56 -11.40 9.16
CA GLY A 85 -0.76 -10.52 8.33
C GLY A 85 0.60 -10.23 8.95
N PHE A 86 1.23 -9.16 8.47
CA PHE A 86 2.55 -8.75 8.92
C PHE A 86 2.62 -7.24 9.05
N VAL A 87 3.55 -6.76 9.86
CA VAL A 87 3.95 -5.36 9.92
C VAL A 87 5.43 -5.29 9.63
N GLY A 88 5.80 -4.59 8.57
CA GLY A 88 7.18 -4.27 8.25
C GLY A 88 7.52 -2.86 8.72
N SER A 89 8.66 -2.66 9.37
CA SER A 89 9.08 -1.38 9.94
C SER A 89 10.41 -0.95 9.32
N ARG A 90 10.47 0.29 8.82
CA ARG A 90 11.67 0.87 8.23
C ARG A 90 11.79 2.34 8.57
N GLN A 91 13.00 2.80 8.73
CA GLN A 91 13.30 4.21 8.95
C GLN A 91 13.58 4.88 7.62
N VAL A 92 12.94 6.03 7.40
CA VAL A 92 13.12 6.87 6.22
C VAL A 92 13.70 8.20 6.68
N THR A 93 14.87 8.55 6.15
CA THR A 93 15.56 9.81 6.43
C THR A 93 15.63 10.64 5.17
N VAL A 94 15.05 11.84 5.20
CA VAL A 94 15.07 12.81 4.11
C VAL A 94 15.99 13.96 4.49
N LEU A 95 17.02 14.17 3.69
CA LEU A 95 17.92 15.32 3.77
C LEU A 95 17.47 16.35 2.75
N ASP A 96 17.04 17.54 3.18
CA ASP A 96 16.62 18.62 2.30
C ASP A 96 17.19 19.97 2.76
N GLY A 97 18.00 20.62 1.92
CA GLY A 97 18.54 21.96 2.19
C GLY A 97 19.36 22.12 3.48
N GLY A 98 19.85 21.02 4.08
CA GLY A 98 20.56 21.01 5.36
C GLY A 98 19.69 20.61 6.57
N SER A 99 18.41 20.34 6.36
CA SER A 99 17.53 19.72 7.36
C SER A 99 17.49 18.21 7.17
N GLU A 100 17.55 17.47 8.28
CA GLU A 100 17.35 16.01 8.30
C GLU A 100 16.01 15.71 8.96
N ILE A 101 15.14 14.99 8.27
CA ILE A 101 13.85 14.52 8.79
C ILE A 101 13.89 12.99 8.77
N THR A 102 13.82 12.39 9.94
CA THR A 102 13.85 10.94 10.11
C THR A 102 12.51 10.46 10.68
N THR A 103 11.84 9.58 9.95
CA THR A 103 10.51 9.06 10.29
C THR A 103 10.50 7.53 10.22
N MET A 104 9.87 6.88 11.20
CA MET A 104 9.58 5.44 11.13
C MET A 104 8.29 5.25 10.34
N ILE A 105 8.33 4.38 9.34
CA ILE A 105 7.17 3.96 8.56
C ILE A 105 6.95 2.47 8.81
N HIS A 106 5.70 2.14 9.14
CA HIS A 106 5.24 0.78 9.34
C HIS A 106 4.29 0.41 8.21
N ASN A 107 4.70 -0.49 7.32
CA ASN A 107 3.86 -1.05 6.28
C ASN A 107 3.05 -2.21 6.85
N ILE A 108 1.75 -2.25 6.55
CA ILE A 108 0.85 -3.33 6.93
C ILE A 108 0.68 -4.24 5.71
N TYR A 109 0.94 -5.53 5.92
CA TYR A 109 0.82 -6.57 4.91
C TYR A 109 -0.32 -7.53 5.27
N ASP A 110 -1.05 -8.02 4.27
CA ASP A 110 -1.97 -9.14 4.44
C ASP A 110 -1.21 -10.47 4.63
N ALA A 111 -1.94 -11.56 4.88
CA ALA A 111 -1.35 -12.89 5.03
C ALA A 111 -0.62 -13.40 3.76
N GLY A 112 -0.91 -12.82 2.59
CA GLY A 112 -0.24 -13.08 1.32
C GLY A 112 0.98 -12.18 1.07
N PHE A 113 1.41 -11.41 2.07
CA PHE A 113 2.54 -10.47 2.00
C PHE A 113 2.32 -9.32 1.00
N GLN A 114 1.08 -8.92 0.76
CA GLN A 114 0.76 -7.73 -0.03
C GLN A 114 0.60 -6.53 0.88
N VAL A 115 1.24 -5.40 0.53
CA VAL A 115 1.08 -4.15 1.27
C VAL A 115 -0.35 -3.62 1.08
N ILE A 116 -1.11 -3.54 2.16
CA ILE A 116 -2.51 -3.08 2.17
C ILE A 116 -2.68 -1.72 2.84
N GLY A 117 -1.65 -1.21 3.51
CA GLY A 117 -1.64 0.12 4.10
C GLY A 117 -0.36 0.40 4.86
N SER A 118 -0.36 1.51 5.60
CA SER A 118 0.76 1.90 6.44
C SER A 118 0.33 2.80 7.59
N TYR A 119 1.20 2.96 8.58
CA TYR A 119 1.13 4.03 9.56
C TYR A 119 2.54 4.54 9.89
N ASP A 120 2.63 5.78 10.37
CA ASP A 120 3.90 6.37 10.81
C ASP A 120 4.02 6.39 12.35
N SER A 121 5.15 6.89 12.86
CA SER A 121 5.39 7.03 14.30
C SER A 121 4.44 7.99 15.03
N ALA A 122 3.74 8.87 14.31
CA ALA A 122 2.68 9.72 14.86
C ALA A 122 1.31 9.03 14.83
N GLY A 123 1.24 7.79 14.33
CA GLY A 123 0.04 7.00 14.18
C GLY A 123 -0.78 7.36 12.95
N ALA A 124 -0.29 8.20 12.03
CA ALA A 124 -1.06 8.58 10.84
C ALA A 124 -1.25 7.37 9.92
N THR A 125 -2.46 6.85 9.87
CA THR A 125 -2.79 5.57 9.22
C THR A 125 -3.41 5.78 7.86
N TYR A 126 -2.96 4.99 6.88
CA TYR A 126 -3.43 5.00 5.50
C TYR A 126 -3.77 3.58 5.05
N ARG A 127 -4.86 3.44 4.30
CA ARG A 127 -5.22 2.22 3.57
C ARG A 127 -4.90 2.39 2.10
N PHE A 128 -4.29 1.40 1.48
CA PHE A 128 -3.96 1.44 0.06
C PHE A 128 -5.10 0.84 -0.75
N THR A 129 -5.71 1.67 -1.59
CA THR A 129 -6.80 1.28 -2.49
C THR A 129 -6.34 1.37 -3.93
N ARG A 130 -7.18 0.89 -4.87
CA ARG A 130 -6.92 1.05 -6.31
C ARG A 130 -6.87 2.51 -6.77
N GLN A 131 -7.47 3.42 -6.01
CA GLN A 131 -7.49 4.86 -6.31
C GLN A 131 -6.30 5.60 -5.70
N GLY A 132 -5.51 4.92 -4.86
CA GLY A 132 -4.38 5.48 -4.11
C GLY A 132 -4.54 5.32 -2.59
N PRO A 133 -3.61 5.91 -1.82
CA PRO A 133 -3.67 5.91 -0.37
C PRO A 133 -4.84 6.74 0.17
N GLU A 134 -5.64 6.15 1.04
CA GLU A 134 -6.76 6.76 1.75
C GLU A 134 -6.38 6.97 3.22
N LYS A 135 -6.43 8.21 3.70
CA LYS A 135 -6.14 8.50 5.11
C LYS A 135 -7.31 8.06 5.99
N LEU A 136 -7.05 7.18 6.95
CA LEU A 136 -8.06 6.66 7.88
C LEU A 136 -8.14 7.46 9.19
N GLY A 137 -7.01 8.02 9.65
CA GLY A 137 -6.97 8.74 10.92
C GLY A 137 -5.60 8.71 11.58
N HIS A 138 -5.58 8.90 12.90
CA HIS A 138 -4.41 8.65 13.73
C HIS A 138 -4.75 7.61 14.80
N PHE A 139 -4.01 6.51 14.84
CA PHE A 139 -4.29 5.39 15.72
C PHE A 139 -3.00 4.81 16.30
N ASP A 140 -3.11 4.07 17.40
CA ASP A 140 -2.01 3.23 17.88
C ASP A 140 -1.70 2.08 16.88
N PRO A 141 -0.59 1.34 17.05
CA PRO A 141 -0.19 0.30 16.10
C PRO A 141 -1.23 -0.81 15.90
N GLU A 142 -1.84 -1.31 16.97
CA GLU A 142 -2.85 -2.38 16.89
C GLU A 142 -4.09 -1.87 16.15
N ARG A 143 -4.60 -0.70 16.54
CA ARG A 143 -5.78 -0.12 15.91
C ARG A 143 -5.51 0.28 14.46
N SER A 144 -4.30 0.75 14.13
CA SER A 144 -3.88 1.00 12.75
C SER A 144 -4.00 -0.27 11.90
N PHE A 145 -3.50 -1.40 12.42
CA PHE A 145 -3.61 -2.69 11.76
C PHE A 145 -5.08 -3.11 11.55
N GLN A 146 -5.91 -3.00 12.58
CA GLN A 146 -7.34 -3.32 12.52
C GLN A 146 -8.09 -2.46 11.50
N MET A 147 -7.84 -1.14 11.49
CA MET A 147 -8.51 -0.20 10.58
C MET A 147 -8.13 -0.44 9.11
N VAL A 148 -6.89 -0.84 8.83
CA VAL A 148 -6.42 -1.16 7.47
C VAL A 148 -6.91 -2.54 7.02
N SER A 149 -6.78 -3.56 7.87
CA SER A 149 -7.12 -4.95 7.53
C SER A 149 -8.62 -5.25 7.61
N GLY A 150 -9.39 -4.46 8.37
CA GLY A 150 -10.80 -4.74 8.66
C GLY A 150 -11.03 -5.84 9.69
N ILE A 151 -9.98 -6.30 10.38
CA ILE A 151 -10.06 -7.34 11.41
C ILE A 151 -10.44 -6.68 12.74
N ASP A 152 -11.60 -7.03 13.28
CA ASP A 152 -12.13 -6.49 14.54
C ASP A 152 -11.89 -7.46 15.71
N SER A 153 -10.63 -7.83 15.92
CA SER A 153 -10.18 -8.71 16.99
C SER A 153 -8.85 -8.22 17.57
N PRO A 154 -8.51 -8.58 18.82
CA PRO A 154 -7.20 -8.28 19.38
C PRO A 154 -6.07 -8.84 18.51
N ILE A 155 -5.01 -8.05 18.32
CA ILE A 155 -3.86 -8.42 17.51
C ILE A 155 -2.63 -8.60 18.40
N GLU A 156 -2.00 -9.76 18.30
CA GLU A 156 -0.69 -10.02 18.91
C GLU A 156 0.39 -9.87 17.85
N PHE A 157 1.36 -8.97 18.08
CA PHE A 157 2.54 -8.84 17.22
C PHE A 157 3.68 -9.70 17.74
N ARG A 158 4.21 -10.58 16.89
CA ARG A 158 5.37 -11.44 17.19
C ARG A 158 6.51 -11.10 16.24
N GLU A 159 7.68 -10.83 16.78
CA GLU A 159 8.86 -10.48 15.97
C GLU A 159 9.23 -11.59 14.97
N GLY A 160 9.78 -11.16 13.84
CA GLY A 160 10.26 -12.03 12.77
C GLY A 160 9.17 -12.51 11.81
N LEU A 161 9.61 -13.29 10.82
CA LEU A 161 8.76 -13.90 9.78
C LEU A 161 8.50 -15.40 10.01
N GLN A 162 9.16 -16.03 11.00
CA GLN A 162 9.34 -17.48 11.10
C GLN A 162 8.63 -18.11 12.30
#